data_AF-A0A517LV84-F1
#
_entry.id   AF-A0A517LV84-F1
#
_cell.length_a   1.000
_cell.length_b   1.000
_cell.length_c   1.000
_cell.angle_alpha   90.00
_cell.angle_beta   90.00
_cell.angle_gamma   90.00
#
_symmetry.space_group_name_H-M   'P 1'
#
loop_
_entity.id
_entity.type
_entity.pdbx_description
1 polymer ?
#
loop_
_entity_poly.entity_id
_entity_poly.type
_entity_poly.pdbx_seq_one_letter_code
_entity_poly.pdbx_strand_id
1 'polypeptide(L)' 'MRVLLDSHAVIWWVDQHRLLSPNALAAVADPSNELFVSAATVWEIGIKVGLGKLRLSLPYRTWMNQA' A
#
# COMPACT_ATOMS: atom_id res chain seq x y z
N MET A 1 11.13 -10.36 9.79
CA MET A 1 9.75 -10.80 10.15
C MET A 1 8.89 -10.84 8.90
N ARG A 2 7.71 -11.50 8.91
CA ARG A 2 6.72 -11.39 7.82
C ARG A 2 5.67 -10.36 8.17
N VAL A 3 5.49 -9.35 7.32
CA VAL A 3 4.54 -8.24 7.52
C VAL A 3 3.50 -8.28 6.41
N LEU A 4 2.24 -8.44 6.77
CA LEU A 4 1.13 -8.34 5.83
C LEU A 4 0.53 -6.94 5.91
N LEU A 5 0.53 -6.22 4.80
CA LEU A 5 0.00 -4.87 4.70
C LEU A 5 -1.49 -4.89 4.37
N ASP A 6 -2.26 -4.07 5.07
CA ASP A 6 -3.64 -3.76 4.69
C ASP A 6 -3.69 -2.70 3.59
N SER A 7 -4.88 -2.46 3.05
CA SER A 7 -5.08 -1.52 1.95
C SER A 7 -4.62 -0.09 2.27
N HIS A 8 -4.84 0.42 3.49
CA HIS A 8 -4.40 1.77 3.86
C HIS A 8 -2.89 1.83 4.08
N ALA A 9 -2.28 0.80 4.66
CA ALA A 9 -0.84 0.71 4.82
C ALA A 9 -0.11 0.75 3.48
N VAL A 10 -0.59 0.01 2.47
CA VAL A 10 -0.03 0.07 1.11
C VAL A 10 -0.24 1.46 0.50
N ILE A 11 -1.45 2.03 0.61
CA ILE A 11 -1.75 3.36 0.07
C ILE A 11 -0.83 4.42 0.66
N TRP A 12 -0.69 4.44 1.97
CA TRP A 12 0.16 5.40 2.65
C TRP A 12 1.63 5.15 2.39
N TRP A 13 2.08 3.90 2.30
CA TRP A 13 3.47 3.60 1.96
C TRP A 13 3.88 4.24 0.62
N VAL A 14 3.05 4.12 -0.42
CA VAL A 14 3.36 4.66 -1.75
C VAL A 14 3.12 6.17 -1.82
N ASP A 15 1.97 6.65 -1.35
CA ASP A 15 1.56 8.05 -1.59
C ASP A 15 1.93 9.00 -0.45
N GLN A 16 1.94 8.53 0.80
CA GLN A 16 1.97 9.39 1.99
C GLN A 16 2.62 8.70 3.21
N HIS A 17 3.89 8.29 3.10
CA HIS A 17 4.56 7.45 4.11
C HIS A 17 4.55 8.05 5.52
N ARG A 18 4.38 9.37 5.64
CA ARG A 18 4.28 10.11 6.92
C ARG A 18 3.00 9.80 7.71
N LEU A 19 1.98 9.23 7.07
CA LEU A 19 0.74 8.81 7.74
C LEU A 19 0.85 7.45 8.42
N LEU A 20 1.88 6.66 8.09
CA LEU A 20 2.18 5.44 8.82
C LEU A 20 2.61 5.79 10.25
N SER A 21 2.15 5.01 11.22
CA SER A 21 2.66 5.12 12.58
C SER A 21 4.18 4.84 12.59
N PRO A 22 4.94 5.38 13.56
CA PRO A 22 6.39 5.14 13.63
C PRO A 22 6.77 3.66 13.60
N ASN A 23 5.98 2.80 14.27
CA ASN A 23 6.22 1.36 14.28
C ASN A 23 5.92 0.71 12.92
N ALA A 24 4.84 1.11 12.26
CA ALA A 24 4.51 0.60 10.92
C ALA A 24 5.55 1.04 9.90
N LEU A 25 5.97 2.30 9.94
CA LEU A 25 7.03 2.82 9.08
C LEU A 25 8.34 2.07 9.28
N ALA A 26 8.74 1.84 10.54
CA ALA A 26 9.95 1.08 10.85
C ALA A 26 9.86 -0.37 10.35
N ALA A 27 8.70 -1.03 10.51
CA ALA A 27 8.51 -2.40 10.05
C ALA A 27 8.54 -2.51 8.51
N VAL A 28 7.97 -1.54 7.80
CA VAL A 28 7.91 -1.52 6.33
C VAL A 28 9.23 -1.08 5.69
N ALA A 29 9.97 -0.17 6.34
CA ALA A 29 11.24 0.33 5.82
C ALA A 29 12.44 -0.58 6.13
N ASP A 30 12.29 -1.55 7.04
CA ASP A 30 13.35 -2.49 7.40
C ASP A 30 13.48 -3.60 6.32
N PRO A 31 14.60 -3.64 5.57
CA PRO A 31 14.78 -4.61 4.48
C PRO A 31 14.95 -6.06 4.97
N SER A 32 15.12 -6.29 6.27
CA SER A 32 15.12 -7.63 6.86
C SER A 32 13.71 -8.22 7.03
N ASN A 33 12.67 -7.40 6.82
CA ASN A 33 11.29 -7.83 6.80
C ASN A 33 10.83 -8.24 5.40
N GLU A 34 10.10 -9.34 5.34
CA GLU A 34 9.43 -9.79 4.14
C GLU A 34 8.03 -9.18 4.13
N LEU A 35 7.76 -8.33 3.14
CA LEU A 35 6.50 -7.62 2.99
C LEU A 35 5.56 -8.42 2.08
N PHE A 36 4.31 -8.56 2.51
CA PHE A 36 3.26 -9.22 1.76
C PHE A 36 2.10 -8.25 1.55
N VAL A 37 1.50 -8.32 0.37
CA VAL A 37 0.21 -7.70 0.05
C VAL A 37 -0.72 -8.79 -0.45
N SER A 38 -1.93 -8.84 0.09
CA SER A 38 -2.94 -9.79 -0.38
C SER A 38 -3.39 -9.44 -1.80
N ALA A 39 -3.60 -10.45 -2.65
CA ALA A 39 -4.23 -10.23 -3.95
C ALA A 39 -5.63 -9.58 -3.82
N ALA A 40 -6.33 -9.82 -2.71
CA ALA A 40 -7.60 -9.16 -2.41
C ALA A 40 -7.43 -7.66 -2.20
N THR A 41 -6.38 -7.22 -1.50
CA THR A 41 -6.06 -5.79 -1.32
C THR A 41 -5.86 -5.10 -2.65
N VAL A 42 -5.11 -5.72 -3.57
CA VAL A 42 -4.92 -5.21 -4.93
C VAL A 42 -6.26 -5.06 -5.65
N TRP A 43 -7.09 -6.11 -5.63
CA TRP A 43 -8.42 -6.09 -6.26
C TRP A 43 -9.35 -5.02 -5.69
N GLU A 44 -9.41 -4.87 -4.36
CA GLU A 44 -10.24 -3.86 -3.69
C GLU A 44 -9.82 -2.43 -4.02
N ILE A 45 -8.51 -2.15 -4.06
CA ILE A 45 -7.97 -0.85 -4.48
C ILE A 45 -8.39 -0.58 -5.92
N GLY A 46 -8.20 -1.55 -6.82
CA GLY A 46 -8.59 -1.44 -8.22
C GLY A 46 -10.08 -1.12 -8.41
N ILE A 47 -10.98 -1.81 -7.69
CA ILE A 47 -12.42 -1.53 -7.71
C ILE A 47 -12.71 -0.10 -7.23
N LYS A 48 -12.14 0.31 -6.09
CA LYS A 48 -12.39 1.64 -5.54
C LYS A 48 -11.91 2.75 -6.46
N VAL A 49 -10.76 2.56 -7.14
CA VAL A 49 -10.27 3.49 -8.16
C VAL A 49 -11.18 3.51 -9.38
N GLY A 50 -11.59 2.35 -9.90
CA GLY A 50 -12.50 2.25 -11.05
C GLY A 50 -13.88 2.88 -10.79
N LEU A 51 -14.37 2.82 -9.54
CA LEU A 51 -15.59 3.49 -9.10
C LEU A 51 -15.40 4.99 -8.78
N GLY A 52 -14.18 5.53 -8.89
CA GLY A 52 -13.87 6.92 -8.52
C GLY A 52 -13.95 7.22 -7.02
N LYS A 53 -14.05 6.19 -6.17
CA LYS A 53 -14.14 6.30 -4.70
C LYS A 53 -12.79 6.46 -4.02
N LEU A 54 -11.71 6.14 -4.72
CA LEU A 54 -10.33 6.31 -4.25
C LEU A 54 -9.52 6.99 -5.37
N ARG A 55 -8.80 8.05 -5.02
CA ARG A 55 -7.85 8.72 -5.91
C ARG A 55 -6.44 8.44 -5.43
N LEU A 56 -5.62 7.93 -6.34
CA LEU A 56 -4.20 7.65 -6.11
C LEU A 56 -3.34 8.78 -6.69
N SER A 57 -2.09 8.89 -6.26
CA SER A 57 -1.14 9.86 -6.80
C SER A 57 -0.83 9.63 -8.30
N LEU A 58 -1.00 8.40 -8.78
CA LEU A 58 -0.73 7.96 -10.14
C LEU A 58 -1.86 7.09 -10.69
N PRO A 59 -1.96 6.91 -12.02
CA PRO A 59 -2.87 5.92 -12.59
C PRO A 59 -2.63 4.53 -11.99
N TYR A 60 -3.71 3.81 -11.66
CA TYR A 60 -3.68 2.56 -10.88
C TYR A 60 -2.58 1.57 -11.34
N ARG A 61 -2.42 1.34 -12.65
CA ARG A 61 -1.39 0.43 -13.16
C ARG A 61 0.03 0.89 -12.85
N THR A 62 0.33 2.18 -13.02
CA THR A 62 1.65 2.74 -12.71
C THR A 62 1.89 2.77 -11.21
N TRP A 63 0.84 3.08 -10.45
CA TRP A 63 0.86 3.09 -8.99
C TRP A 63 1.21 1.71 -8.40
N MET A 64 0.62 0.63 -8.95
CA MET A 64 0.91 -0.74 -8.53
C MET A 64 2.36 -1.19 -8.77
N ASN A 65 3.13 -0.51 -9.62
CA ASN A 65 4.55 -0.82 -9.84
C ASN A 65 5.46 -0.17 -8.77
N GLN A 66 4.91 0.70 -7.93
CA GLN A 66 5.62 1.37 -6.83
C GLN A 66 5.25 0.80 -5.45
N ALA A 67 4.17 0.02 -5.38
CA ALA A 67 3.70 -0.70 -4.20
C ALA A 67 4.50 -1.99 -3.98
#